data_AF-A0A3M1RIF0-F1
#
_entry.id   AF-A0A3M1RIF0-F1
#
_cell.length_a   1.000
_cell.length_b   1.000
_cell.length_c   1.000
_cell.angle_alpha   90.00
_cell.angle_beta   90.00
_cell.angle_gamma   90.00
#
_symmetry.space_group_name_H-M   'P 1'
#
loop_
_entity.id
_entity.type
_entity.pdbx_description
1 polymer ?
#
loop_
_entity_poly.entity_id
_entity_poly.type
_entity_poly.pdbx_seq_one_letter_code
_entity_poly.pdbx_strand_id
1 'polypeptide(L)'
;MVDIKETIKKAAYEEGADLLGFADHEGKTAVVLAYYSAGDLDLGGLDRKAERIASRVRRAGFKAEVISACDGGGVSLRRLAEKAGLGFIGKSGLLITERFGPHVRLAGLQINTELPVQEGAGPAKGGCNGCMLCVKACPAGAIERRDASRCRDFVEGMGEGRCTACIDVCPFKVKG
;
A
#
# COMPACT_ATOMS: atom_id res chain seq x y z
N MET A 1 24.79 -15.57 10.40
CA MET A 1 24.45 -14.64 9.31
C MET A 1 23.03 -14.16 9.59
N VAL A 2 22.79 -12.85 9.71
CA VAL A 2 21.45 -12.34 10.06
C VAL A 2 20.52 -12.52 8.87
N ASP A 3 19.39 -13.22 9.04
CA ASP A 3 18.33 -13.26 8.04
C ASP A 3 17.55 -11.94 8.12
N ILE A 4 17.87 -11.06 7.18
CA ILE A 4 17.26 -9.73 7.13
C ILE A 4 15.78 -9.78 6.75
N LYS A 5 15.33 -10.79 5.97
CA LYS A 5 13.90 -10.94 5.65
C LYS A 5 13.13 -11.30 6.90
N GLU A 6 13.67 -12.20 7.72
CA GLU A 6 13.03 -12.59 8.98
C GLU A 6 13.00 -11.42 9.97
N THR A 7 14.07 -10.63 10.01
CA THR A 7 14.15 -9.40 10.83
C THR A 7 13.06 -8.40 10.42
N ILE A 8 12.87 -8.19 9.10
CA ILE A 8 11.84 -7.30 8.56
C ILE A 8 10.44 -7.85 8.85
N LYS A 9 10.20 -9.14 8.62
CA LYS A 9 8.92 -9.80 8.90
C LYS A 9 8.51 -9.64 10.36
N LYS A 10 9.42 -9.96 11.28
CA LYS A 10 9.18 -9.81 12.72
C LYS A 10 8.90 -8.37 13.10
N ALA A 11 9.68 -7.42 12.58
CA ALA A 11 9.47 -6.01 12.85
C ALA A 11 8.15 -5.46 12.29
N ALA A 12 7.78 -5.87 11.07
CA ALA A 12 6.52 -5.51 10.45
C ALA A 12 5.33 -6.03 11.27
N TYR A 13 5.38 -7.28 11.72
CA TYR A 13 4.36 -7.88 12.57
C TYR A 13 4.21 -7.14 13.92
N GLU A 14 5.33 -6.82 14.58
CA GLU A 14 5.32 -6.09 15.87
C GLU A 14 4.77 -4.66 15.75
N GLU A 15 4.97 -3.98 14.60
CA GLU A 15 4.38 -2.67 14.34
C GLU A 15 2.92 -2.76 13.79
N GLY A 16 2.39 -3.98 13.68
CA GLY A 16 1.01 -4.27 13.30
C GLY A 16 0.74 -4.14 11.80
N ALA A 17 1.71 -4.41 10.93
CA ALA A 17 1.46 -4.56 9.50
C ALA A 17 0.71 -5.87 9.23
N ASP A 18 -0.42 -5.79 8.55
CA ASP A 18 -1.28 -6.94 8.26
C ASP A 18 -0.76 -7.74 7.05
N LEU A 19 -0.14 -7.07 6.07
CA LEU A 19 0.54 -7.69 4.94
C LEU A 19 1.93 -7.07 4.74
N LEU A 20 2.84 -7.88 4.22
CA LEU A 20 4.21 -7.51 3.90
C LEU A 20 4.59 -8.09 2.54
N GLY A 21 5.12 -7.24 1.67
CA GLY A 21 5.59 -7.63 0.34
C GLY A 21 7.01 -7.13 0.08
N PHE A 22 7.77 -7.87 -0.72
CA PHE A 22 9.08 -7.47 -1.21
C PHE A 22 9.00 -7.31 -2.73
N ALA A 23 9.52 -6.21 -3.27
CA ALA A 23 9.59 -5.95 -4.71
C ALA A 23 10.96 -5.38 -5.07
N ASP A 24 11.38 -5.61 -6.31
CA ASP A 24 12.50 -4.86 -6.88
C ASP A 24 12.05 -3.45 -7.27
N HIS A 25 12.90 -2.48 -6.95
CA HIS A 25 12.77 -1.10 -7.39
C HIS A 25 14.15 -0.49 -7.62
N GLU A 26 14.52 -0.33 -8.90
CA GLU A 26 15.78 0.28 -9.35
C GLU A 26 17.03 -0.45 -8.83
N GLY A 27 17.00 -1.79 -8.79
CA GLY A 27 18.11 -2.60 -8.27
C GLY A 27 18.24 -2.56 -6.74
N LYS A 28 17.21 -2.08 -6.05
CA LYS A 28 17.10 -2.08 -4.59
C LYS A 28 15.84 -2.83 -4.18
N THR A 29 15.84 -3.35 -2.96
CA THR A 29 14.63 -4.01 -2.43
C THR A 29 13.69 -2.97 -1.84
N ALA A 30 12.51 -2.84 -2.42
CA ALA A 30 11.38 -2.16 -1.80
C ALA A 30 10.59 -3.14 -0.92
N VAL A 31 10.32 -2.74 0.31
CA VAL A 31 9.43 -3.43 1.24
C VAL A 31 8.14 -2.64 1.31
N VAL A 32 7.01 -3.30 1.09
CA VAL A 32 5.69 -2.68 1.16
C VAL A 32 4.92 -3.26 2.34
N LEU A 33 4.39 -2.37 3.16
CA LEU A 33 3.64 -2.66 4.37
C LEU A 33 2.19 -2.26 4.14
N ALA A 34 1.25 -3.20 4.29
CA ALA A 34 -0.17 -2.91 4.20
C ALA A 34 -0.83 -3.01 5.58
N TYR A 35 -1.63 -2.00 5.92
CA TYR A 35 -2.34 -1.90 7.18
C TYR A 35 -3.84 -1.81 6.89
N TYR A 36 -4.59 -2.82 7.31
CA TYR A 36 -6.05 -2.88 7.28
C TYR A 36 -6.63 -2.23 8.55
N SER A 37 -6.10 -2.61 9.72
CA SER A 37 -6.58 -2.14 11.02
C SER A 37 -5.85 -0.87 11.47
N ALA A 38 -5.58 0.06 10.54
CA ALA A 38 -4.85 1.29 10.85
C ALA A 38 -5.63 2.27 11.76
N GLY A 39 -6.92 2.03 12.03
CA GLY A 39 -7.76 2.89 12.86
C GLY A 39 -7.64 4.37 12.46
N ASP A 40 -7.40 5.23 13.46
CA ASP A 40 -7.23 6.68 13.31
C ASP A 40 -5.83 7.12 12.82
N LEU A 41 -4.94 6.19 12.44
CA LEU A 41 -3.58 6.56 12.03
C LEU A 41 -3.60 7.38 10.73
N ASP A 42 -3.23 8.64 10.84
CA ASP A 42 -2.88 9.47 9.70
C ASP A 42 -1.68 8.90 8.94
N LEU A 43 -1.40 9.44 7.76
CA LEU A 43 -0.28 9.01 6.93
C LEU A 43 1.07 9.19 7.67
N GLY A 44 1.20 10.22 8.50
CA GLY A 44 2.36 10.40 9.37
C GLY A 44 2.53 9.30 10.42
N GLY A 45 1.44 8.73 10.93
CA GLY A 45 1.45 7.56 11.80
C GLY A 45 1.99 6.31 11.13
N LEU A 46 1.71 6.12 9.84
CA LEU A 46 2.27 5.03 9.05
C LEU A 46 3.77 5.22 8.82
N ASP A 47 4.21 6.45 8.54
CA ASP A 47 5.63 6.77 8.37
C ASP A 47 6.42 6.55 9.66
N ARG A 48 5.86 6.90 10.83
CA ARG A 48 6.48 6.60 12.13
C ARG A 48 6.65 5.10 12.36
N LYS A 49 5.67 4.28 11.97
CA LYS A 49 5.78 2.82 12.04
C LYS A 49 6.85 2.29 11.10
N ALA A 50 6.86 2.76 9.85
CA ALA A 50 7.89 2.40 8.89
C ALA A 50 9.30 2.76 9.41
N GLU A 51 9.48 3.94 10.00
CA GLU A 51 10.78 4.38 10.53
C GLU A 51 11.29 3.51 11.68
N ARG A 52 10.40 2.96 12.52
CA ARG A 52 10.78 1.98 13.56
C ARG A 52 11.30 0.68 12.96
N ILE A 53 10.70 0.23 11.86
CA ILE A 53 11.17 -0.94 11.10
C ILE A 53 12.50 -0.62 10.43
N ALA A 54 12.63 0.53 9.77
CA ALA A 54 13.87 1.01 9.15
C ALA A 54 15.02 1.05 10.18
N SER A 55 14.75 1.56 11.38
CA SER A 55 15.73 1.63 12.47
C SER A 55 16.21 0.25 12.94
N ARG A 56 15.36 -0.78 12.86
CA ARG A 56 15.77 -2.17 13.17
C ARG A 56 16.65 -2.74 12.06
N VAL A 57 16.30 -2.49 10.81
CA VAL A 57 17.10 -2.87 9.64
C VAL A 57 18.48 -2.22 9.66
N ARG A 58 18.55 -0.92 10.01
CA ARG A 58 19.81 -0.19 10.21
C ARG A 58 20.67 -0.76 11.32
N ARG A 59 20.06 -1.14 12.46
CA ARG A 59 20.77 -1.81 13.57
C ARG A 59 21.29 -3.20 13.20
N ALA A 60 20.65 -3.88 12.25
CA ALA A 60 21.13 -5.14 11.70
C ALA A 60 22.29 -4.97 10.69
N GLY A 61 22.71 -3.73 10.39
CA GLY A 61 23.83 -3.43 9.49
C GLY A 61 23.45 -3.10 8.06
N PHE A 62 22.15 -2.95 7.74
CA PHE A 62 21.67 -2.68 6.39
C PHE A 62 21.19 -1.23 6.23
N LYS A 63 21.47 -0.60 5.09
CA LYS A 63 20.93 0.74 4.81
C LYS A 63 19.45 0.63 4.43
N ALA A 64 18.60 1.37 5.14
CA ALA A 64 17.16 1.44 4.90
C ALA A 64 16.65 2.88 4.97
N GLU A 65 15.75 3.24 4.06
CA GLU A 65 15.10 4.55 3.96
C GLU A 65 13.57 4.36 3.89
N VAL A 66 12.80 5.28 4.46
CA VAL A 66 11.33 5.20 4.43
C VAL A 66 10.81 5.77 3.11
N ILE A 67 9.88 5.05 2.50
CA ILE A 67 9.05 5.55 1.41
C ILE A 67 7.79 6.11 2.05
N SER A 68 7.67 7.44 2.09
CA SER A 68 6.58 8.11 2.81
C SER A 68 5.21 7.72 2.24
N ALA A 69 4.26 7.47 3.13
CA ALA A 69 2.86 7.23 2.81
C ALA A 69 2.15 8.50 2.27
N CYS A 70 2.70 9.69 2.53
CA CYS A 70 2.15 10.98 2.08
C CYS A 70 2.46 11.27 0.61
N ASP A 71 3.73 11.24 0.23
CA ASP A 71 4.20 11.66 -1.11
C ASP A 71 4.76 10.50 -1.95
N GLY A 72 4.93 9.32 -1.35
CA GLY A 72 5.49 8.15 -2.00
C GLY A 72 6.98 8.24 -2.30
N GLY A 73 7.69 9.32 -1.91
CA GLY A 73 9.10 9.53 -2.24
C GLY A 73 9.39 9.51 -3.76
N GLY A 74 8.41 9.90 -4.59
CA GLY A 74 8.49 9.79 -6.06
C GLY A 74 8.10 8.41 -6.61
N VAL A 75 7.72 7.47 -5.74
CA VAL A 75 7.38 6.09 -6.08
C VAL A 75 5.93 5.77 -5.72
N SER A 76 5.25 5.00 -6.57
CA SER A 76 3.91 4.54 -6.25
C SER A 76 3.95 3.29 -5.37
N LEU A 77 3.70 3.45 -4.06
CA LEU A 77 3.55 2.33 -3.11
C LEU A 77 2.52 1.30 -3.59
N ARG A 78 1.46 1.75 -4.28
CA ARG A 78 0.43 0.85 -4.84
C ARG A 78 1.01 -0.05 -5.94
N ARG A 79 1.85 0.51 -6.83
CA ARG A 79 2.53 -0.26 -7.87
C ARG A 79 3.58 -1.21 -7.30
N LEU A 80 4.31 -0.77 -6.29
CA LEU A 80 5.22 -1.65 -5.57
C LEU A 80 4.48 -2.79 -4.88
N ALA A 81 3.30 -2.52 -4.28
CA ALA A 81 2.48 -3.54 -3.66
C ALA A 81 1.97 -4.57 -4.67
N GLU A 82 1.54 -4.12 -5.85
CA GLU A 82 1.15 -4.98 -6.98
C GLU A 82 2.33 -5.85 -7.44
N LYS A 83 3.52 -5.26 -7.62
CA LYS A 83 4.76 -5.98 -7.94
C LYS A 83 5.22 -6.94 -6.83
N ALA A 84 4.86 -6.65 -5.59
CA ALA A 84 5.17 -7.48 -4.44
C ALA A 84 4.14 -8.60 -4.24
N GLY A 85 3.14 -8.72 -5.13
CA GLY A 85 2.10 -9.75 -5.06
C GLY A 85 1.04 -9.52 -3.97
N LEU A 86 0.96 -8.31 -3.38
CA LEU A 86 0.00 -8.03 -2.30
C LEU A 86 -1.45 -7.88 -2.80
N GLY A 87 -1.63 -7.70 -4.11
CA GLY A 87 -2.93 -7.47 -4.72
C GLY A 87 -2.80 -7.00 -6.17
N PHE A 88 -3.92 -6.51 -6.72
CA PHE A 88 -3.97 -5.92 -8.07
C PHE A 88 -4.52 -4.50 -7.99
N ILE A 89 -4.19 -3.64 -8.97
CA ILE A 89 -4.77 -2.30 -9.05
C ILE A 89 -6.17 -2.34 -9.68
N GLY A 90 -7.19 -1.95 -8.90
CA GLY A 90 -8.56 -1.85 -9.38
C GLY A 90 -8.81 -0.62 -10.26
N LYS A 91 -10.00 -0.53 -10.87
CA LYS A 91 -10.42 0.64 -11.66
C LYS A 91 -10.41 1.95 -10.87
N SER A 92 -10.63 1.89 -9.55
CA SER A 92 -10.52 3.05 -8.66
C SER A 92 -9.08 3.58 -8.49
N GLY A 93 -8.08 2.86 -9.01
CA GLY A 93 -6.67 3.16 -8.80
C GLY A 93 -6.14 2.77 -7.42
N LEU A 94 -6.95 2.11 -6.60
CA LEU A 94 -6.55 1.55 -5.30
C LEU A 94 -6.00 0.14 -5.47
N LEU A 95 -5.10 -0.25 -4.56
CA LEU A 95 -4.69 -1.64 -4.41
C LEU A 95 -5.85 -2.45 -3.83
N ILE A 96 -6.22 -3.54 -4.49
CA ILE A 96 -7.20 -4.51 -3.99
C ILE A 96 -6.43 -5.75 -3.58
N THR A 97 -6.37 -5.98 -2.27
CA THR A 97 -5.76 -7.17 -1.68
C THR A 97 -6.79 -8.29 -1.57
N GLU A 98 -6.35 -9.55 -1.60
CA GLU A 98 -7.26 -10.70 -1.49
C GLU A 98 -7.96 -10.74 -0.13
N ARG A 99 -7.23 -10.43 0.95
CA ARG A 99 -7.73 -10.51 2.32
C ARG A 99 -8.53 -9.29 2.77
N PHE A 100 -8.14 -8.10 2.32
CA PHE A 100 -8.66 -6.83 2.85
C PHE A 100 -9.36 -5.95 1.81
N GLY A 101 -9.41 -6.40 0.56
CA GLY A 101 -9.95 -5.61 -0.53
C GLY A 101 -9.21 -4.27 -0.68
N PRO A 102 -9.93 -3.18 -0.99
CA PRO A 102 -9.36 -1.83 -1.10
C PRO A 102 -9.12 -1.11 0.24
N HIS A 103 -9.39 -1.75 1.39
CA HIS A 103 -9.34 -1.13 2.72
C HIS A 103 -7.93 -1.17 3.35
N VAL A 104 -6.88 -1.00 2.54
CA VAL A 104 -5.50 -0.99 3.05
C VAL A 104 -4.85 0.37 2.87
N ARG A 105 -4.16 0.82 3.91
CA ARG A 105 -3.19 1.91 3.80
C ARG A 105 -1.80 1.31 3.60
N LEU A 106 -0.96 2.00 2.84
CA LEU A 106 0.38 1.52 2.48
C LEU A 106 1.45 2.43 3.07
N ALA A 107 2.53 1.83 3.55
CA ALA A 107 3.81 2.48 3.78
C ALA A 107 4.90 1.62 3.14
N GLY A 108 6.10 2.16 2.97
CA GLY A 108 7.19 1.36 2.43
C GLY A 108 8.55 1.71 2.98
N LEU A 109 9.50 0.86 2.64
CA LEU A 109 10.92 1.02 2.93
C LEU A 109 11.70 0.68 1.67
N GLN A 110 12.79 1.38 1.43
CA GLN A 110 13.79 1.00 0.44
C GLN A 110 15.05 0.54 1.16
N ILE A 111 15.53 -0.64 0.79
CA ILE A 111 16.71 -1.27 1.39
C ILE A 111 17.77 -1.40 0.30
N ASN A 112 18.97 -0.88 0.55
CA ASN A 112 20.10 -0.96 -0.39
C ASN A 112 20.78 -2.32 -0.33
N THR A 113 20.01 -3.38 -0.55
CA THR A 113 20.46 -4.76 -0.65
C THR A 113 19.50 -5.49 -1.57
N GLU A 114 20.04 -6.28 -2.49
CA GLU A 114 19.24 -7.21 -3.29
C GLU A 114 18.79 -8.36 -2.39
N LEU A 115 17.51 -8.35 -2.02
CA LEU A 115 16.88 -9.49 -1.38
C LEU A 115 16.18 -10.28 -2.48
N PRO A 116 16.25 -11.62 -2.46
CA PRO A 116 15.52 -12.41 -3.44
C PRO A 116 14.04 -12.05 -3.34
N VAL A 117 13.47 -11.43 -4.38
CA VAL A 117 12.02 -11.23 -4.46
C VAL A 117 11.39 -12.62 -4.41
N GLN A 118 10.30 -12.80 -3.65
CA GLN A 118 9.70 -14.14 -3.56
C GLN A 118 9.27 -14.61 -4.96
N GLU A 119 9.77 -15.78 -5.37
CA GLU A 119 9.26 -16.48 -6.55
C GLU A 119 7.75 -16.70 -6.38
N GLY A 120 6.95 -16.20 -7.31
CA GLY A 120 5.49 -16.22 -7.23
C GLY A 120 4.84 -14.88 -6.84
N ALA A 121 5.61 -13.84 -6.49
CA ALA A 121 5.14 -12.46 -6.33
C ALA A 121 4.82 -11.76 -7.67
N GLY A 122 4.20 -12.48 -8.61
CA GLY A 122 3.60 -11.85 -9.78
C GLY A 122 2.41 -10.98 -9.35
N PRO A 123 1.97 -10.00 -10.16
CA PRO A 123 0.74 -9.26 -9.88
C PRO A 123 -0.38 -10.25 -9.60
N ALA A 124 -1.12 -10.03 -8.49
CA ALA A 124 -2.15 -10.96 -8.06
C ALA A 124 -3.12 -11.23 -9.23
N LYS A 125 -3.47 -12.50 -9.47
CA LYS A 125 -4.44 -12.88 -10.51
C LYS A 125 -5.81 -12.35 -10.12
N GLY A 126 -6.13 -11.14 -10.56
CA GLY A 126 -7.34 -10.44 -10.18
C GLY A 126 -7.58 -9.25 -11.08
N GLY A 127 -8.86 -8.95 -11.31
CA GLY A 127 -9.26 -7.84 -12.15
C GLY A 127 -10.70 -7.49 -11.86
N CYS A 128 -11.09 -6.26 -12.21
CA CYS A 128 -12.47 -5.84 -12.01
C CYS A 128 -13.47 -6.63 -12.89
N ASN A 129 -13.03 -7.40 -13.90
CA ASN A 129 -13.87 -8.29 -14.71
C ASN A 129 -15.16 -7.63 -15.23
N GLY A 130 -15.05 -6.42 -15.79
CA GLY A 130 -16.20 -5.64 -16.28
C GLY A 130 -16.98 -4.87 -15.21
N CYS A 131 -16.68 -5.05 -13.92
CA CYS A 131 -17.31 -4.28 -12.83
C CYS A 131 -17.07 -2.77 -13.00
N MET A 132 -18.12 -1.97 -12.78
CA MET A 132 -18.10 -0.51 -12.88
C MET A 132 -18.67 0.18 -11.63
N LEU A 133 -18.84 -0.55 -10.52
CA LEU A 133 -19.51 -0.03 -9.33
C LEU A 133 -18.81 1.20 -8.74
N CYS A 134 -17.49 1.15 -8.57
CA CYS A 134 -16.72 2.30 -8.08
C CYS A 134 -16.78 3.50 -9.03
N VAL A 135 -16.82 3.26 -10.35
CA VAL A 135 -16.94 4.30 -11.36
C VAL A 135 -18.27 5.03 -11.20
N LYS A 136 -19.37 4.28 -11.10
CA LYS A 136 -20.73 4.81 -10.94
C LYS A 136 -20.95 5.51 -9.60
N ALA A 137 -20.30 5.02 -8.54
CA ALA A 137 -20.46 5.57 -7.19
C ALA A 137 -19.58 6.80 -6.91
N CYS A 138 -18.62 7.13 -7.78
CA CYS A 138 -17.68 8.22 -7.54
C CYS A 138 -18.38 9.59 -7.66
N PRO A 139 -18.60 10.33 -6.55
CA PRO A 139 -19.33 11.60 -6.61
C PRO A 139 -18.56 12.69 -7.38
N ALA A 140 -17.23 12.61 -7.39
CA ALA A 140 -16.37 13.54 -8.13
C ALA A 140 -16.28 13.24 -9.64
N GLY A 141 -16.75 12.06 -10.09
CA GLY A 141 -16.50 11.55 -11.44
C GLY A 141 -15.00 11.29 -11.75
N ALA A 142 -14.15 11.27 -10.72
CA ALA A 142 -12.69 11.15 -10.85
C ALA A 142 -12.25 9.86 -11.54
N ILE A 143 -12.92 8.74 -11.23
CA ILE A 143 -12.55 7.42 -11.75
C ILE A 143 -12.89 7.30 -13.25
N GLU A 144 -14.05 7.82 -13.67
CA GLU A 144 -14.47 7.80 -15.07
C GLU A 144 -13.56 8.67 -15.95
N ARG A 145 -13.26 9.89 -15.47
CA ARG A 145 -12.40 10.86 -16.15
C ARG A 145 -10.90 10.52 -16.06
N ARG A 146 -10.53 9.53 -15.24
CA ARG A 146 -9.14 9.19 -14.88
C ARG A 146 -8.36 10.41 -14.38
N ASP A 147 -9.02 11.21 -13.58
CA ASP A 147 -8.49 12.47 -13.07
C ASP A 147 -8.53 12.49 -11.54
N ALA A 148 -7.37 12.27 -10.94
CA ALA A 148 -7.21 12.24 -9.49
C ALA A 148 -7.35 13.63 -8.84
N SER A 149 -7.16 14.72 -9.59
CA SER A 149 -7.32 16.09 -9.06
C SER A 149 -8.76 16.33 -8.62
N ARG A 150 -9.73 15.88 -9.42
CA ARG A 150 -11.16 15.92 -9.06
C ARG A 150 -11.47 15.21 -7.75
N CYS A 151 -10.80 14.09 -7.47
CA CYS A 151 -10.97 13.38 -6.21
C CYS A 151 -10.43 14.21 -5.04
N ARG A 152 -9.23 14.79 -5.22
CA ARG A 152 -8.61 15.65 -4.21
C ARG A 152 -9.47 16.88 -3.91
N ASP A 153 -9.85 17.63 -4.94
CA ASP A 153 -10.66 18.85 -4.80
C ASP A 153 -12.00 18.56 -4.13
N PHE A 154 -12.64 17.43 -4.49
CA PHE A 154 -13.88 17.00 -3.87
C PHE A 154 -13.69 16.66 -2.39
N VAL A 155 -12.63 15.94 -2.03
CA VAL A 155 -12.34 15.57 -0.64
C VAL A 155 -11.94 16.79 0.19
N GLU A 156 -11.19 17.74 -0.37
CA GLU A 156 -10.85 19.01 0.29
C GLU A 156 -12.10 19.86 0.57
N GLY A 157 -13.10 19.80 -0.32
CA GLY A 157 -14.40 20.43 -0.10
C GLY A 157 -15.30 19.72 0.91
N MET A 158 -15.02 18.44 1.23
CA MET A 158 -15.70 17.70 2.29
C MET A 158 -15.02 18.00 3.63
N GLY A 159 -15.66 18.72 4.53
CA GLY A 159 -15.08 19.10 5.83
C GLY A 159 -14.57 17.94 6.72
N GLU A 160 -14.89 16.69 6.37
CA GLU A 160 -14.38 15.47 7.02
C GLU A 160 -13.02 14.99 6.47
N GLY A 161 -12.56 15.51 5.33
CA GLY A 161 -11.26 15.21 4.72
C GLY A 161 -11.10 13.77 4.19
N ARG A 162 -12.19 13.01 4.02
CA ARG A 162 -12.14 11.61 3.55
C ARG A 162 -13.41 11.24 2.77
N CYS A 163 -13.24 10.54 1.64
CA CYS A 163 -14.34 9.93 0.88
C CYS A 163 -14.09 8.43 0.71
N THR A 164 -15.07 7.60 1.09
CA THR A 164 -14.99 6.13 1.01
C THR A 164 -15.91 5.51 -0.04
N ALA A 165 -16.67 6.32 -0.79
CA ALA A 165 -17.71 5.84 -1.71
C ALA A 165 -17.24 4.73 -2.68
N CYS A 166 -16.04 4.87 -3.25
CA CYS A 166 -15.48 3.89 -4.18
C CYS A 166 -15.01 2.59 -3.49
N ILE A 167 -14.62 2.68 -2.22
CA ILE A 167 -14.19 1.57 -1.37
C ILE A 167 -15.44 0.78 -0.93
N ASP A 168 -16.47 1.50 -0.46
CA ASP A 168 -17.67 0.92 0.14
C ASP A 168 -18.53 0.13 -0.86
N VAL A 169 -18.47 0.45 -2.15
CA VAL A 169 -19.19 -0.29 -3.20
C VAL A 169 -18.35 -1.41 -3.83
N CYS A 170 -17.08 -1.55 -3.46
CA CYS A 170 -16.21 -2.54 -4.08
C CYS A 170 -16.64 -3.96 -3.69
N PRO A 171 -16.88 -4.88 -4.66
CA PRO A 171 -17.24 -6.27 -4.35
C PRO A 171 -16.18 -7.04 -3.58
N PHE A 172 -14.92 -6.61 -3.71
CA PHE A 172 -13.78 -7.20 -3.00
C PHE A 172 -13.62 -6.66 -1.58
N LYS A 173 -14.48 -5.75 -1.10
CA LYS A 173 -14.43 -5.29 0.28
C LYS A 173 -14.66 -6.47 1.23
N VAL A 174 -13.94 -6.48 2.35
CA VAL A 174 -14.22 -7.42 3.43
C VAL A 174 -15.60 -7.12 3.96
N LYS A 175 -16.48 -8.12 3.97
CA LYS A 175 -17.72 -8.04 4.75
C LYS A 175 -17.31 -8.25 6.21
N GLY A 176 -17.26 -7.14 6.95
CA GLY A 176 -17.16 -7.18 8.41
C GLY A 176 -18.37 -7.86 9.02
#